data_AF-A0A1D6MIN2-F1
#
_entry.id   AF-A0A1D6MIN2-F1
#
_cell.length_a   1.000
_cell.length_b   1.000
_cell.length_c   1.000
_cell.angle_alpha   90.00
_cell.angle_beta   90.00
_cell.angle_gamma   90.00
#
_symmetry.space_group_name_H-M   'P 1'
#
loop_
_entity.id
_entity.type
_entity.pdbx_description
1 polymer ?
#
loop_
_entity_poly.entity_id
_entity_poly.type
_entity_poly.pdbx_seq_one_letter_code
_entity_poly.pdbx_strand_id
1 'polypeptide(L)'
;MLHDILTRFPQRIIDEQGQTFFLHLVVALANEQHQNVSSMILRAIQKLLGRIGGQGKSYIYEYSLSWYTGEKKSLWSASAQVIGLLVGDHTLQMGKHLKSILAVVKKIMESSIIASGAIQLGLSDEAALPLWKETYYSVAMMERLLLRFPELYFEKNMEDIWIILCKLLIHPHSMLRSISSSLVASYFATVEKRKHEQKLDAPSWLLVQPSRLFIIAVSLLKQLRSELSDTTANNLIVQNVAYSVCNLHMLIRQSTSTHQFWSSISSDRGAFLEGFELLGSRKAKNIFLLCTSTSSDVSGSSLDTNEEPTSLLVSSILKKMGRIAMQMQDTQIKNVFNCFNMISSALGPDESLTYADHLLAPLYKVSEGFAGKVVSDEVKQLAQGVQNKLRDLIGSEKFVEVYKSVRMGLKQKRDGRKQAQKIVAAVDPERNAKRKQRMAAKHREHKRRKIMAMKIGRWMR
;
A
#
# COMPACT_ATOMS: atom_id res chain seq x y z
N MET A 1 8.77 -16.33 34.09
CA MET A 1 9.90 -17.09 34.67
C MET A 1 11.27 -16.59 34.21
N LEU A 2 11.74 -16.87 32.97
CA LEU A 2 13.08 -16.43 32.51
C LEU A 2 13.29 -14.91 32.61
N HIS A 3 12.31 -14.11 32.19
CA HIS A 3 12.33 -12.66 32.36
C HIS A 3 12.46 -12.23 33.84
N ASP A 4 11.78 -12.92 34.75
CA ASP A 4 11.80 -12.62 36.20
C ASP A 4 13.15 -13.00 36.82
N ILE A 5 13.72 -14.13 36.38
CA ILE A 5 15.08 -14.58 36.73
C ILE A 5 16.09 -13.50 36.34
N LEU A 6 16.07 -13.04 35.08
CA LEU A 6 16.95 -11.97 34.58
C LEU A 6 16.74 -10.64 35.31
N THR A 7 15.54 -10.41 35.85
CA THR A 7 15.24 -9.21 36.62
C THR A 7 15.85 -9.25 38.03
N ARG A 8 15.82 -10.41 38.68
CA ARG A 8 16.18 -10.58 40.10
C ARG A 8 17.62 -11.05 40.33
N PHE A 9 18.26 -11.65 39.33
CA PHE A 9 19.60 -12.20 39.49
C PHE A 9 20.66 -11.14 39.84
N PRO A 10 21.64 -11.49 40.71
CA PRO A 10 22.78 -10.63 41.02
C PRO A 10 23.52 -10.20 39.74
N GLN A 11 23.98 -8.96 39.71
CA GLN A 11 24.66 -8.38 38.54
C GLN A 11 25.87 -9.21 38.09
N ARG A 12 26.67 -9.70 39.04
CA ARG A 12 27.81 -10.58 38.79
C ARG A 12 27.43 -11.81 37.96
N ILE A 13 26.30 -12.47 38.27
CA ILE A 13 25.85 -13.65 37.52
C ILE A 13 25.39 -13.26 36.11
N ILE A 14 24.73 -12.11 35.97
CA ILE A 14 24.31 -11.61 34.66
C ILE A 14 25.52 -11.28 33.77
N ASP A 15 26.58 -10.72 34.35
CA ASP A 15 27.80 -10.41 33.60
C ASP A 15 28.59 -11.70 33.25
N GLU A 16 28.68 -12.67 34.16
CA GLU A 16 29.35 -13.95 33.94
C GLU A 16 28.59 -14.88 32.96
N GLN A 17 27.26 -14.95 33.05
CA GLN A 17 26.43 -15.90 32.30
C GLN A 17 25.59 -15.25 31.19
N GLY A 18 25.70 -13.93 31.00
CA GLY A 18 24.85 -13.17 30.09
C GLY A 18 24.91 -13.66 28.65
N GLN A 19 26.11 -14.00 28.15
CA GLN A 19 26.27 -14.56 26.81
C GLN A 19 25.61 -15.94 26.67
N THR A 20 25.71 -16.78 27.70
CA THR A 20 25.06 -18.09 27.74
C THR A 20 23.53 -17.93 27.70
N PHE A 21 22.96 -17.04 28.53
CA PHE A 21 21.53 -16.74 28.50
C PHE A 21 21.11 -16.23 27.12
N PHE A 22 21.89 -15.34 26.51
CA PHE A 22 21.63 -14.83 25.17
C PHE A 22 21.58 -15.95 24.13
N LEU A 23 22.57 -16.85 24.10
CA LEU A 23 22.63 -17.96 23.14
C LEU A 23 21.39 -18.86 23.20
N HIS A 24 20.91 -19.18 24.40
CA HIS A 24 19.70 -20.00 24.56
C HIS A 24 18.46 -19.24 24.12
N LEU A 25 18.35 -17.96 24.48
CA LEU A 25 17.20 -17.13 24.11
C LEU A 25 17.13 -16.88 22.59
N VAL A 26 18.25 -16.64 21.92
CA VAL A 26 18.27 -16.38 20.48
C VAL A 26 17.98 -17.63 19.66
N VAL A 27 18.45 -18.82 20.11
CA VAL A 27 18.10 -20.10 19.49
C VAL A 27 16.60 -20.40 19.69
N ALA A 28 16.06 -20.13 20.88
CA ALA A 28 14.61 -20.24 21.11
C ALA A 28 13.84 -19.29 20.18
N LEU A 29 14.29 -18.04 20.06
CA LEU A 29 13.68 -17.03 19.18
C LEU A 29 13.69 -17.45 17.70
N ALA A 30 14.79 -18.02 17.23
CA ALA A 30 14.96 -18.45 15.84
C ALA A 30 14.01 -19.61 15.45
N ASN A 31 13.68 -20.48 16.40
CA ASN A 31 12.83 -21.63 16.16
C ASN A 31 11.34 -21.37 16.45
N GLU A 32 11.01 -20.26 17.11
CA GLU A 32 9.65 -19.95 17.54
C GLU A 32 8.72 -19.58 16.37
N GLN A 33 7.54 -20.20 16.35
CA GLN A 33 6.54 -19.99 15.31
C GLN A 33 5.40 -19.07 15.75
N HIS A 34 5.09 -19.04 17.05
CA HIS A 34 4.02 -18.23 17.63
C HIS A 34 4.49 -16.83 18.00
N GLN A 35 3.81 -15.81 17.45
CA GLN A 35 4.15 -14.40 17.68
C GLN A 35 4.14 -14.00 19.16
N ASN A 36 3.17 -14.51 19.95
CA ASN A 36 3.09 -14.22 21.37
C ASN A 36 4.31 -14.71 22.14
N VAL A 37 4.75 -15.95 21.88
CA VAL A 37 5.93 -16.52 22.55
C VAL A 37 7.21 -15.82 22.10
N SER A 38 7.34 -15.54 20.80
CA SER A 38 8.44 -14.77 20.23
C SER A 38 8.58 -13.40 20.92
N SER A 39 7.45 -12.70 21.16
CA SER A 39 7.45 -11.42 21.88
C SER A 39 7.92 -11.53 23.34
N MET A 40 7.61 -12.63 24.02
CA MET A 40 8.06 -12.88 25.39
C MET A 40 9.56 -13.18 25.45
N ILE A 41 10.07 -13.96 24.50
CA ILE A 41 11.51 -14.23 24.36
C ILE A 41 12.25 -12.93 24.08
N LEU A 42 11.76 -12.11 23.15
CA LEU A 42 12.35 -10.83 22.81
C LEU A 42 12.38 -9.88 24.02
N ARG A 43 11.32 -9.87 24.84
CA ARG A 43 11.27 -9.10 26.09
C ARG A 43 12.29 -9.59 27.11
N ALA A 44 12.54 -10.89 27.21
CA ALA A 44 13.60 -11.45 28.05
C ALA A 44 15.00 -11.03 27.54
N ILE A 45 15.23 -11.09 26.22
CA ILE A 45 16.48 -10.61 25.60
C ILE A 45 16.67 -9.12 25.89
N GLN A 46 15.64 -8.29 25.69
CA GLN A 46 15.71 -6.86 25.98
C GLN A 46 16.04 -6.60 27.45
N LYS A 47 15.48 -7.39 28.38
CA LYS A 47 15.80 -7.28 29.81
C LYS A 47 17.26 -7.64 30.10
N LEU A 48 17.78 -8.70 29.48
CA LEU A 48 19.19 -9.09 29.57
C LEU A 48 20.11 -7.98 29.04
N LEU A 49 19.81 -7.43 27.87
CA LEU A 49 20.58 -6.33 27.28
C LEU A 49 20.58 -5.08 28.16
N GLY A 50 19.50 -4.79 28.87
CA GLY A 50 19.43 -3.69 29.83
C GLY A 50 20.24 -3.90 31.11
N ARG A 51 20.68 -5.14 31.39
CA ARG A 51 21.44 -5.49 32.59
C ARG A 51 22.92 -5.77 32.29
N ILE A 52 23.24 -6.33 31.13
CA ILE A 52 24.62 -6.73 30.82
C ILE A 52 25.53 -5.51 30.59
N GLY A 53 26.79 -5.61 31.02
CA GLY A 53 27.80 -4.59 30.77
C GLY A 53 28.11 -4.34 29.29
N GLY A 54 28.77 -3.21 28.99
CA GLY A 54 29.05 -2.77 27.62
C GLY A 54 29.82 -3.79 26.77
N GLN A 55 30.82 -4.47 27.33
CA GLN A 55 31.54 -5.54 26.62
C GLN A 55 30.62 -6.71 26.24
N GLY A 56 29.74 -7.13 27.15
CA GLY A 56 28.76 -8.18 26.88
C GLY A 56 27.80 -7.81 25.76
N LYS A 57 27.35 -6.55 25.71
CA LYS A 57 26.54 -6.04 24.59
C LYS A 57 27.30 -6.06 23.27
N SER A 58 28.59 -5.69 23.27
CA SER A 58 29.43 -5.75 22.06
C SER A 58 29.55 -7.17 21.53
N TYR A 59 29.80 -8.17 22.39
CA TYR A 59 29.83 -9.58 21.97
C TYR A 59 28.49 -10.05 21.41
N ILE A 60 27.38 -9.72 22.08
CA ILE A 60 26.04 -10.07 21.61
C ILE A 60 25.76 -9.42 20.24
N TYR A 61 26.16 -8.17 20.05
CA TYR A 61 26.06 -7.47 18.77
C TYR A 61 26.89 -8.15 17.69
N GLU A 62 28.15 -8.49 17.96
CA GLU A 62 29.05 -9.16 17.02
C GLU A 62 28.54 -10.55 16.61
N TYR A 63 28.04 -11.36 17.55
CA TYR A 63 27.39 -12.64 17.23
C TYR A 63 26.18 -12.47 16.34
N SER A 64 25.29 -11.54 16.72
CA SER A 64 24.07 -11.25 15.95
C SER A 64 24.41 -10.75 14.55
N LEU A 65 25.42 -9.89 14.43
CA LEU A 65 25.88 -9.38 13.15
C LEU A 65 26.44 -10.52 12.29
N SER A 66 27.33 -11.35 12.85
CA SER A 66 27.91 -12.51 12.16
C SER A 66 26.84 -13.46 11.63
N TRP A 67 25.82 -13.78 12.43
CA TRP A 67 24.71 -14.63 12.02
C TRP A 67 23.80 -13.96 10.97
N TYR A 68 23.57 -12.65 11.09
CA TYR A 68 22.76 -11.91 10.13
C TYR A 68 23.46 -11.82 8.77
N THR A 69 24.76 -11.53 8.75
CA THR A 69 25.56 -11.43 7.52
C THR A 69 26.01 -12.79 6.97
N GLY A 70 25.88 -13.85 7.77
CA GLY A 70 26.22 -15.21 7.39
C GLY A 70 25.17 -15.88 6.50
N GLU A 71 25.41 -17.14 6.16
CA GLU A 71 24.59 -17.89 5.19
C GLU A 71 23.40 -18.63 5.82
N LYS A 72 23.40 -18.79 7.15
CA LYS A 72 22.40 -19.59 7.86
C LYS A 72 21.09 -18.83 8.02
N LYS A 73 20.21 -18.97 7.02
CA LYS A 73 18.91 -18.29 6.91
C LYS A 73 18.04 -18.36 8.16
N SER A 74 18.05 -19.49 8.87
CA SER A 74 17.24 -19.69 10.08
C SER A 74 17.60 -18.73 11.23
N LEU A 75 18.78 -18.11 11.21
CA LEU A 75 19.19 -17.13 12.20
C LEU A 75 18.93 -15.68 11.78
N TRP A 76 18.61 -15.41 10.51
CA TRP A 76 18.46 -14.03 10.01
C TRP A 76 17.36 -13.27 10.74
N SER A 77 16.19 -13.89 10.95
CA SER A 77 15.04 -13.28 11.63
C SER A 77 15.34 -12.93 13.09
N ALA A 78 15.93 -13.86 13.85
CA ALA A 78 16.30 -13.65 15.24
C ALA A 78 17.41 -12.60 15.36
N SER A 79 18.40 -12.66 14.48
CA SER A 79 19.51 -11.70 14.47
C SER A 79 19.05 -10.29 14.14
N ALA A 80 18.17 -10.13 13.15
CA ALA A 80 17.58 -8.83 12.79
C ALA A 80 16.82 -8.20 13.98
N GLN A 81 16.06 -9.01 14.74
CA GLN A 81 15.36 -8.55 15.93
C GLN A 81 16.33 -8.09 17.02
N VAL A 82 17.39 -8.85 17.29
CA VAL A 82 18.40 -8.49 18.31
C VAL A 82 19.17 -7.24 17.90
N ILE A 83 19.63 -7.15 16.65
CA ILE A 83 20.27 -5.94 16.12
C ILE A 83 19.30 -4.76 16.25
N GLY A 84 18.02 -4.95 15.90
CA GLY A 84 16.95 -3.97 16.06
C GLY A 84 16.78 -3.46 17.49
N LEU A 85 16.97 -4.31 18.52
CA LEU A 85 16.96 -3.89 19.93
C LEU A 85 18.18 -3.04 20.30
N LEU A 86 19.32 -3.29 19.65
CA LEU A 86 20.60 -2.65 19.93
C LEU A 86 20.84 -1.35 19.15
N VAL A 87 20.01 -1.02 18.16
CA VAL A 87 20.14 0.22 17.33
C VAL A 87 20.22 1.49 18.18
N GLY A 88 19.52 1.54 19.31
CA GLY A 88 19.53 2.69 20.21
C GLY A 88 20.80 2.86 21.04
N ASP A 89 21.66 1.83 21.11
CA ASP A 89 22.87 1.88 21.94
C ASP A 89 24.01 2.59 21.20
N HIS A 90 24.38 3.78 21.69
CA HIS A 90 25.37 4.65 21.07
C HIS A 90 26.80 4.15 21.25
N THR A 91 27.04 3.23 22.21
CA THR A 91 28.37 2.69 22.44
C THR A 91 28.78 1.68 21.38
N LEU A 92 27.81 1.14 20.63
CA LEU A 92 28.06 0.19 19.55
C LEU A 92 28.42 0.94 18.27
N GLN A 93 29.53 0.55 17.63
CA GLN A 93 30.02 1.17 16.39
C GLN A 93 29.24 0.70 15.14
N MET A 94 27.91 0.67 15.24
CA MET A 94 26.99 0.11 14.24
C MET A 94 27.12 0.79 12.86
N GLY A 95 27.50 2.08 12.83
CA GLY A 95 27.73 2.81 11.59
C GLY A 95 28.78 2.16 10.67
N LYS A 96 29.77 1.45 11.23
CA LYS A 96 30.79 0.73 10.44
C LYS A 96 30.23 -0.45 9.65
N HIS A 97 29.15 -1.05 10.16
CA HIS A 97 28.55 -2.26 9.58
C HIS A 97 27.30 -1.98 8.76
N LEU A 98 26.84 -0.73 8.72
CA LEU A 98 25.59 -0.32 8.09
C LEU A 98 25.48 -0.75 6.62
N LYS A 99 26.55 -0.56 5.83
CA LYS A 99 26.60 -1.01 4.43
C LYS A 99 26.39 -2.52 4.29
N SER A 100 27.02 -3.31 5.17
CA SER A 100 26.88 -4.77 5.17
C SER A 100 25.47 -5.21 5.58
N ILE A 101 24.92 -4.60 6.64
CA ILE A 101 23.56 -4.85 7.12
C ILE A 101 22.54 -4.55 6.01
N LEU A 102 22.64 -3.38 5.37
CA LEU A 102 21.71 -2.97 4.30
C LEU A 102 21.81 -3.86 3.06
N ALA A 103 23.02 -4.34 2.71
CA ALA A 103 23.19 -5.31 1.62
C ALA A 103 22.45 -6.63 1.91
N VAL A 104 22.47 -7.10 3.17
CA VAL A 104 21.71 -8.28 3.59
C VAL A 104 20.21 -8.03 3.59
N VAL A 105 19.75 -6.86 4.07
CA VAL A 105 18.33 -6.45 4.00
C VAL A 105 17.84 -6.52 2.55
N LYS A 106 18.59 -5.91 1.61
CA LYS A 106 18.30 -5.95 0.18
C LYS A 106 18.14 -7.39 -0.32
N LYS A 107 19.15 -8.24 -0.06
CA LYS A 107 19.19 -9.65 -0.49
C LYS A 107 18.00 -10.46 0.04
N ILE A 108 17.64 -10.28 1.33
CA ILE A 108 16.52 -10.99 1.96
C ILE A 108 15.19 -10.58 1.30
N MET A 109 14.97 -9.27 1.12
CA MET A 109 13.75 -8.75 0.49
C MET A 109 13.60 -9.24 -0.96
N GLU A 110 14.67 -9.19 -1.76
CA GLU A 110 14.67 -9.72 -3.13
C GLU A 110 14.34 -11.20 -3.17
N SER A 111 14.98 -11.99 -2.29
CA SER A 111 14.75 -13.44 -2.21
C SER A 111 13.30 -13.78 -1.88
N SER A 112 12.67 -13.03 -0.97
CA SER A 112 11.26 -13.21 -0.61
C SER A 112 10.33 -12.88 -1.76
N ILE A 113 10.57 -11.79 -2.49
CA ILE A 113 9.77 -11.42 -3.67
C ILE A 113 9.86 -12.49 -4.75
N ILE A 114 11.08 -12.93 -5.10
CA ILE A 114 11.31 -13.97 -6.12
C ILE A 114 10.58 -15.26 -5.74
N ALA A 115 10.73 -15.70 -4.49
CA ALA A 115 10.09 -16.91 -4.02
C ALA A 115 8.55 -16.79 -4.00
N SER A 116 8.01 -15.61 -3.68
CA SER A 116 6.56 -15.36 -3.72
C SER A 116 5.99 -15.36 -5.16
N GLY A 117 6.77 -14.89 -6.15
CA GLY A 117 6.37 -14.89 -7.55
C GLY A 117 6.20 -16.30 -8.12
N ALA A 118 7.03 -17.24 -7.70
CA ALA A 118 6.92 -18.65 -8.09
C ALA A 118 5.68 -19.36 -7.48
N ILE A 119 5.23 -18.92 -6.32
CA ILE A 119 4.13 -19.56 -5.55
C ILE A 119 2.74 -19.04 -5.97
N GLN A 120 2.63 -17.92 -6.70
CA GLN A 120 1.34 -17.37 -7.19
C GLN A 120 0.53 -18.33 -8.10
N LEU A 121 1.06 -19.50 -8.46
CA LEU A 121 0.38 -20.60 -9.16
C LEU A 121 -0.42 -21.57 -8.26
N GLY A 122 -0.41 -21.40 -6.93
CA GLY A 122 -1.16 -22.26 -6.01
C GLY A 122 -1.73 -21.50 -4.80
N LEU A 123 -2.93 -21.88 -4.36
CA LEU A 123 -3.52 -21.41 -3.10
C LEU A 123 -2.65 -21.90 -1.94
N SER A 124 -1.67 -21.09 -1.51
CA SER A 124 -0.80 -21.41 -0.38
C SER A 124 -1.18 -20.58 0.84
N ASP A 125 -1.15 -21.21 2.01
CA ASP A 125 -1.24 -20.58 3.33
C ASP A 125 -0.19 -19.46 3.44
N GLU A 126 -0.58 -18.25 3.92
CA GLU A 126 0.36 -17.14 4.12
C GLU A 126 1.56 -17.57 4.98
N ALA A 127 1.34 -18.48 5.94
CA ALA A 127 2.38 -18.98 6.84
C ALA A 127 3.45 -19.83 6.13
N ALA A 128 3.12 -20.43 4.98
CA ALA A 128 4.03 -21.29 4.21
C ALA A 128 4.94 -20.50 3.25
N LEU A 129 4.78 -19.17 3.16
CA LEU A 129 5.60 -18.35 2.27
C LEU A 129 7.07 -18.36 2.74
N PRO A 130 8.02 -18.69 1.87
CA PRO A 130 9.43 -18.68 2.26
C PRO A 130 9.91 -17.25 2.54
N LEU A 131 10.76 -17.12 3.55
CA LEU A 131 11.48 -15.89 3.90
C LEU A 131 10.63 -14.69 4.34
N TRP A 132 9.32 -14.86 4.57
CA TRP A 132 8.47 -13.73 4.98
C TRP A 132 8.87 -13.20 6.37
N LYS A 133 9.26 -14.08 7.29
CA LYS A 133 9.67 -13.72 8.66
C LYS A 133 10.97 -12.93 8.66
N GLU A 134 11.96 -13.47 7.95
CA GLU A 134 13.27 -12.86 7.73
C GLU A 134 13.10 -11.47 7.13
N THR A 135 12.31 -11.35 6.06
CA THR A 135 12.01 -10.06 5.42
C THR A 135 11.32 -9.10 6.39
N TYR A 136 10.31 -9.56 7.12
CA TYR A 136 9.57 -8.71 8.06
C TYR A 136 10.49 -8.11 9.13
N TYR A 137 11.30 -8.95 9.78
CA TYR A 137 12.20 -8.50 10.84
C TYR A 137 13.40 -7.70 10.31
N SER A 138 13.88 -7.99 9.10
CA SER A 138 14.89 -7.16 8.41
C SER A 138 14.37 -5.77 8.10
N VAL A 139 13.12 -5.64 7.63
CA VAL A 139 12.49 -4.34 7.37
C VAL A 139 12.20 -3.60 8.69
N ALA A 140 11.78 -4.30 9.75
CA ALA A 140 11.57 -3.71 11.07
C ALA A 140 12.88 -3.19 11.70
N MET A 141 13.98 -3.92 11.51
CA MET A 141 15.31 -3.47 11.90
C MET A 141 15.72 -2.23 11.08
N MET A 142 15.50 -2.24 9.76
CA MET A 142 15.77 -1.09 8.88
C MET A 142 14.98 0.16 9.31
N GLU A 143 13.71 0.03 9.71
CA GLU A 143 12.91 1.14 10.23
C GLU A 143 13.59 1.81 11.44
N ARG A 144 14.12 1.01 12.38
CA ARG A 144 14.86 1.52 13.54
C ARG A 144 16.19 2.16 13.14
N LEU A 145 16.90 1.56 12.18
CA LEU A 145 18.14 2.14 11.64
C LEU A 145 17.89 3.50 11.01
N LEU A 146 16.82 3.66 10.24
CA LEU A 146 16.43 4.93 9.63
C LEU A 146 16.08 6.01 10.65
N LEU A 147 15.48 5.64 11.79
CA LEU A 147 15.25 6.58 12.90
C LEU A 147 16.56 7.03 13.55
N ARG A 148 17.55 6.14 13.63
CA ARG A 148 18.86 6.42 14.22
C ARG A 148 19.80 7.19 13.30
N PHE A 149 19.74 6.89 12.01
CA PHE A 149 20.58 7.44 10.94
C PHE A 149 19.67 8.06 9.84
N PRO A 150 19.05 9.22 10.09
CA PRO A 150 18.08 9.83 9.17
C PRO A 150 18.66 10.25 7.81
N GLU A 151 19.98 10.33 7.69
CA GLU A 151 20.72 10.53 6.44
C GLU A 151 20.42 9.43 5.42
N LEU A 152 20.25 8.19 5.88
CA LEU A 152 20.01 7.01 5.04
C LEU A 152 18.75 7.12 4.19
N TYR A 153 17.72 7.86 4.62
CA TYR A 153 16.47 7.96 3.85
C TYR A 153 16.69 8.34 2.38
N PHE A 154 17.72 9.17 2.12
CA PHE A 154 17.95 9.73 0.80
C PHE A 154 19.36 9.45 0.25
N GLU A 155 20.07 8.49 0.83
CA GLU A 155 21.34 8.04 0.26
C GLU A 155 21.11 7.22 -1.02
N LYS A 156 22.02 7.36 -1.99
CA LYS A 156 21.93 6.69 -3.29
C LYS A 156 21.96 5.15 -3.17
N ASN A 157 22.71 4.61 -2.21
CA ASN A 157 22.78 3.17 -1.92
C ASN A 157 21.44 2.57 -1.45
N MET A 158 20.50 3.40 -1.00
CA MET A 158 19.18 2.98 -0.53
C MET A 158 18.13 2.94 -1.65
N GLU A 159 18.43 3.50 -2.83
CA GLU A 159 17.47 3.57 -3.94
C GLU A 159 16.94 2.20 -4.34
N ASP A 160 17.82 1.20 -4.49
CA ASP A 160 17.41 -0.17 -4.81
C ASP A 160 16.52 -0.77 -3.72
N ILE A 161 16.87 -0.56 -2.45
CA ILE A 161 16.10 -1.07 -1.30
C ILE A 161 14.70 -0.47 -1.31
N TRP A 162 14.57 0.83 -1.58
CA TRP A 162 13.29 1.51 -1.72
C TRP A 162 12.46 0.96 -2.89
N ILE A 163 13.09 0.66 -4.03
CA ILE A 163 12.40 0.02 -5.18
C ILE A 163 11.87 -1.36 -4.80
N ILE A 164 12.67 -2.16 -4.10
CA ILE A 164 12.28 -3.49 -3.64
C ILE A 164 11.15 -3.39 -2.60
N LEU A 165 11.22 -2.40 -1.69
CA LEU A 165 10.16 -2.13 -0.72
C LEU A 165 8.82 -1.80 -1.41
N CYS A 166 8.84 -1.02 -2.49
CA CYS A 166 7.62 -0.75 -3.29
C CYS A 166 7.00 -2.04 -3.84
N LYS A 167 7.81 -3.04 -4.22
CA LYS A 167 7.30 -4.35 -4.67
C LYS A 167 6.68 -5.16 -3.52
N LEU A 168 7.17 -4.99 -2.29
CA LEU A 168 6.58 -5.64 -1.11
C LEU A 168 5.16 -5.12 -0.77
N LEU A 169 4.78 -3.93 -1.25
CA LEU A 169 3.40 -3.42 -1.10
C LEU A 169 2.35 -4.34 -1.72
N ILE A 170 2.70 -5.22 -2.66
CA ILE A 170 1.78 -6.19 -3.26
C ILE A 170 2.13 -7.64 -2.93
N HIS A 171 3.00 -7.85 -1.94
CA HIS A 171 3.39 -9.18 -1.50
C HIS A 171 2.18 -9.97 -0.96
N PRO A 172 2.09 -11.30 -1.17
CA PRO A 172 0.96 -12.08 -0.67
C PRO A 172 0.79 -11.97 0.86
N HIS A 173 1.90 -12.07 1.60
CA HIS A 173 1.90 -11.98 3.07
C HIS A 173 1.44 -10.59 3.58
N SER A 174 0.39 -10.58 4.41
CA SER A 174 -0.23 -9.38 4.97
C SER A 174 0.72 -8.50 5.81
N MET A 175 1.53 -9.10 6.69
CA MET A 175 2.46 -8.34 7.54
C MET A 175 3.54 -7.58 6.73
N LEU A 176 3.98 -8.13 5.60
CA LEU A 176 4.95 -7.46 4.72
C LEU A 176 4.31 -6.25 4.03
N ARG A 177 3.06 -6.37 3.58
CA ARG A 177 2.30 -5.24 3.04
C ARG A 177 2.15 -4.11 4.07
N SER A 178 1.84 -4.46 5.32
CA SER A 178 1.67 -3.50 6.42
C SER A 178 2.97 -2.75 6.75
N ILE A 179 4.06 -3.48 7.00
CA ILE A 179 5.33 -2.85 7.37
C ILE A 179 5.91 -2.00 6.24
N SER A 180 5.79 -2.44 4.98
CA SER A 180 6.18 -1.62 3.83
C SER A 180 5.34 -0.36 3.70
N SER A 181 4.04 -0.42 4.01
CA SER A 181 3.17 0.76 4.00
C SER A 181 3.54 1.75 5.11
N SER A 182 3.88 1.26 6.32
CA SER A 182 4.40 2.09 7.41
C SER A 182 5.67 2.83 6.99
N LEU A 183 6.61 2.11 6.37
CA LEU A 183 7.90 2.68 5.99
C LEU A 183 7.80 3.70 4.86
N VAL A 184 6.89 3.48 3.90
CA VAL A 184 6.53 4.50 2.88
C VAL A 184 5.94 5.74 3.53
N ALA A 185 5.05 5.59 4.52
CA ALA A 185 4.49 6.72 5.26
C ALA A 185 5.60 7.50 6.00
N SER A 186 6.53 6.79 6.63
CA SER A 186 7.69 7.40 7.30
C SER A 186 8.59 8.16 6.32
N TYR A 187 8.82 7.62 5.12
CA TYR A 187 9.55 8.31 4.06
C TYR A 187 8.86 9.62 3.66
N PHE A 188 7.55 9.56 3.39
CA PHE A 188 6.76 10.75 3.04
C PHE A 188 6.78 11.81 4.14
N ALA A 189 6.58 11.41 5.40
CA ALA A 189 6.66 12.32 6.54
C ALA A 189 8.05 12.97 6.66
N THR A 190 9.12 12.22 6.39
CA THR A 190 10.50 12.72 6.42
C THR A 190 10.77 13.72 5.28
N VAL A 191 10.25 13.47 4.08
CA VAL A 191 10.31 14.42 2.96
C VAL A 191 9.62 15.73 3.33
N GLU A 192 8.39 15.66 3.84
CA GLU A 192 7.65 16.86 4.22
C GLU A 192 8.37 17.65 5.30
N LYS A 193 8.89 16.97 6.33
CA LYS A 193 9.71 17.63 7.37
C LYS A 193 10.90 18.38 6.76
N ARG A 194 11.63 17.77 5.81
CA ARG A 194 12.77 18.42 5.14
C ARG A 194 12.37 19.59 4.24
N LYS A 195 11.23 19.51 3.54
CA LYS A 195 10.67 20.62 2.76
C LYS A 195 10.42 21.84 3.66
N HIS A 196 9.85 21.64 4.85
CA HIS A 196 9.58 22.72 5.81
C HIS A 196 10.86 23.30 6.42
N GLU A 197 11.89 22.48 6.64
CA GLU A 197 13.19 22.91 7.16
C GLU A 197 14.07 23.67 6.14
N GLN A 198 13.61 23.87 4.89
CA GLN A 198 14.33 24.56 3.80
C GLN A 198 15.73 24.01 3.49
N LYS A 199 16.06 22.79 3.95
CA LYS A 199 17.29 22.07 3.60
C LYS A 199 17.14 21.47 2.21
N LEU A 200 17.29 22.34 1.21
CA LEU A 200 17.17 22.08 -0.23
C LEU A 200 18.51 21.77 -0.90
N ASP A 201 19.51 21.29 -0.16
CA ASP A 201 20.48 20.40 -0.81
C ASP A 201 19.66 19.30 -1.48
N ALA A 202 19.97 18.95 -2.72
CA ALA A 202 19.09 18.17 -3.57
C ALA A 202 19.43 16.67 -3.52
N PRO A 203 19.04 15.90 -2.49
CA PRO A 203 19.01 14.47 -2.63
C PRO A 203 17.81 14.11 -3.52
N SER A 204 18.01 13.12 -4.39
CA SER A 204 16.94 12.50 -5.16
C SER A 204 15.88 11.95 -4.20
N TRP A 205 14.73 12.62 -4.08
CA TRP A 205 13.57 12.09 -3.33
C TRP A 205 12.90 10.99 -4.16
N LEU A 206 13.57 9.84 -4.25
CA LEU A 206 13.19 8.73 -5.12
C LEU A 206 11.70 8.38 -5.02
N LEU A 207 11.15 8.17 -3.82
CA LEU A 207 9.74 7.77 -3.68
C LEU A 207 8.73 8.87 -4.01
N VAL A 208 9.19 10.12 -4.14
CA VAL A 208 8.38 11.28 -4.53
C VAL A 208 8.54 11.60 -6.02
N GLN A 209 9.30 10.80 -6.77
CA GLN A 209 9.31 10.89 -8.24
C GLN A 209 7.95 10.46 -8.82
N PRO A 210 7.51 11.05 -9.95
CA PRO A 210 6.20 10.76 -10.54
C PRO A 210 5.92 9.26 -10.77
N SER A 211 6.92 8.53 -11.25
CA SER A 211 6.84 7.08 -11.50
C SER A 211 6.59 6.27 -10.22
N ARG A 212 7.30 6.63 -9.14
CA ARG A 212 7.22 5.98 -7.82
C ARG A 212 5.89 6.30 -7.14
N LEU A 213 5.45 7.56 -7.17
CA LEU A 213 4.14 7.95 -6.65
C LEU A 213 3.00 7.21 -7.38
N PHE A 214 3.10 7.05 -8.70
CA PHE A 214 2.11 6.31 -9.48
C PHE A 214 2.06 4.82 -9.11
N ILE A 215 3.20 4.12 -9.10
CA ILE A 215 3.24 2.68 -8.76
C ILE A 215 2.85 2.43 -7.30
N ILE A 216 3.24 3.30 -6.36
CA ILE A 216 2.84 3.22 -4.94
C ILE A 216 1.32 3.36 -4.83
N ALA A 217 0.73 4.39 -5.45
CA ALA A 217 -0.72 4.60 -5.42
C ALA A 217 -1.47 3.38 -5.95
N VAL A 218 -1.08 2.85 -7.11
CA VAL A 218 -1.75 1.68 -7.70
C VAL A 218 -1.55 0.40 -6.88
N SER A 219 -0.35 0.19 -6.34
CA SER A 219 -0.05 -0.94 -5.45
C SER A 219 -0.94 -0.93 -4.20
N LEU A 220 -1.10 0.24 -3.59
CA LEU A 220 -1.98 0.44 -2.43
C LEU A 220 -3.47 0.27 -2.79
N LEU A 221 -3.90 0.64 -4.00
CA LEU A 221 -5.26 0.32 -4.48
C LEU A 221 -5.50 -1.19 -4.62
N LYS A 222 -4.46 -1.98 -4.91
CA LYS A 222 -4.57 -3.44 -4.91
C LYS A 222 -4.72 -3.97 -3.48
N GLN A 223 -3.96 -3.44 -2.52
CA GLN A 223 -4.13 -3.78 -1.10
C GLN A 223 -5.53 -3.42 -0.58
N LEU A 224 -6.05 -2.25 -0.96
CA LEU A 224 -7.39 -1.78 -0.59
C LEU A 224 -8.51 -2.75 -0.99
N ARG A 225 -8.27 -3.62 -1.98
CA ARG A 225 -9.24 -4.64 -2.41
C ARG A 225 -9.25 -5.88 -1.50
N SER A 226 -8.19 -6.11 -0.73
CA SER A 226 -8.15 -7.19 0.26
C SER A 226 -8.89 -6.79 1.53
N GLU A 227 -9.44 -7.77 2.24
CA GLU A 227 -9.99 -7.53 3.58
C GLU A 227 -8.81 -7.34 4.54
N LEU A 228 -8.71 -6.13 5.10
CA LEU A 228 -7.75 -5.79 6.15
C LEU A 228 -8.52 -5.70 7.46
N SER A 229 -8.22 -6.59 8.40
CA SER A 229 -8.83 -6.61 9.73
C SER A 229 -8.38 -5.44 10.62
N ASP A 230 -7.23 -4.84 10.34
CA ASP A 230 -6.62 -3.76 11.14
C ASP A 230 -7.00 -2.36 10.62
N THR A 231 -7.62 -1.55 11.48
CA THR A 231 -7.98 -0.15 11.21
C THR A 231 -6.75 0.75 11.01
N THR A 232 -5.63 0.46 11.66
CA THR A 232 -4.40 1.26 11.57
C THR A 232 -3.76 1.11 10.19
N ALA A 233 -3.59 -0.14 9.74
CA ALA A 233 -3.12 -0.43 8.39
C ALA A 233 -4.01 0.21 7.31
N ASN A 234 -5.34 0.18 7.49
CA ASN A 234 -6.28 0.84 6.59
C ASN A 234 -6.07 2.35 6.53
N ASN A 235 -5.87 3.02 7.68
CA ASN A 235 -5.61 4.46 7.74
C ASN A 235 -4.30 4.84 7.04
N LEU A 236 -3.24 4.05 7.22
CA LEU A 236 -1.96 4.26 6.54
C LEU A 236 -2.10 4.16 5.02
N ILE A 237 -2.85 3.17 4.52
CA ILE A 237 -3.14 3.04 3.09
C ILE A 237 -3.86 4.29 2.57
N VAL A 238 -4.88 4.76 3.30
CA VAL A 238 -5.64 5.96 2.92
C VAL A 238 -4.72 7.18 2.81
N GLN A 239 -3.87 7.40 3.82
CA GLN A 239 -2.92 8.51 3.87
C GLN A 239 -1.89 8.43 2.73
N ASN A 240 -1.28 7.26 2.53
CA ASN A 240 -0.27 7.07 1.50
C ASN A 240 -0.85 7.22 0.09
N VAL A 241 -2.06 6.71 -0.18
CA VAL A 241 -2.74 6.92 -1.46
C VAL A 241 -3.02 8.40 -1.68
N ALA A 242 -3.55 9.10 -0.67
CA ALA A 242 -3.84 10.53 -0.78
C ALA A 242 -2.56 11.33 -1.05
N TYR A 243 -1.49 11.10 -0.28
CA TYR A 243 -0.19 11.73 -0.48
C TYR A 243 0.35 11.47 -1.89
N SER A 244 0.32 10.21 -2.34
CA SER A 244 0.85 9.81 -3.65
C SER A 244 0.11 10.50 -4.80
N VAL A 245 -1.22 10.52 -4.73
CA VAL A 245 -2.08 11.13 -5.75
C VAL A 245 -1.89 12.65 -5.79
N CYS A 246 -1.87 13.32 -4.64
CA CYS A 246 -1.74 14.77 -4.57
C CYS A 246 -0.36 15.24 -5.03
N ASN A 247 0.72 14.60 -4.55
CA ASN A 247 2.07 14.97 -4.99
C ASN A 247 2.27 14.67 -6.48
N LEU A 248 1.70 13.58 -7.01
CA LEU A 248 1.75 13.29 -8.45
C LEU A 248 1.05 14.38 -9.26
N HIS A 249 -0.13 14.83 -8.81
CA HIS A 249 -0.82 15.97 -9.42
C HIS A 249 0.05 17.23 -9.40
N MET A 250 0.60 17.59 -8.25
CA MET A 250 1.41 18.81 -8.10
C MET A 250 2.64 18.80 -9.01
N LEU A 251 3.35 17.68 -9.11
CA LEU A 251 4.52 17.55 -9.99
C LEU A 251 4.15 17.67 -11.48
N ILE A 252 2.99 17.14 -11.88
CA ILE A 252 2.49 17.33 -13.24
C ILE A 252 2.19 18.82 -13.49
N ARG A 253 1.53 19.50 -12.54
CA ARG A 253 1.15 20.92 -12.67
C ARG A 253 2.34 21.88 -12.61
N GLN A 254 3.43 21.49 -11.97
CA GLN A 254 4.67 22.26 -11.95
C GLN A 254 5.43 22.21 -13.29
N SER A 255 5.10 21.26 -14.18
CA SER A 255 5.69 21.21 -15.52
C SER A 255 5.12 22.31 -16.40
N THR A 256 5.96 23.01 -17.17
CA THR A 256 5.52 24.15 -17.98
C THR A 256 4.68 23.73 -19.19
N SER A 257 4.84 22.48 -19.64
CA SER A 257 4.03 21.91 -20.72
C SER A 257 3.87 20.40 -20.57
N THR A 258 2.81 19.87 -21.19
CA THR A 258 2.54 18.42 -21.31
C THR A 258 3.72 17.67 -21.92
N HIS A 259 4.33 18.21 -22.98
CA HIS A 259 5.49 17.59 -23.63
C HIS A 259 6.71 17.54 -22.71
N GLN A 260 6.98 18.61 -21.96
CA GLN A 260 8.07 18.63 -20.99
C GLN A 260 7.88 17.58 -19.89
N PHE A 261 6.64 17.40 -19.40
CA PHE A 261 6.35 16.36 -18.42
C PHE A 261 6.65 14.97 -19.00
N TRP A 262 6.12 14.64 -20.17
CA TRP A 262 6.30 13.32 -20.79
C TRP A 262 7.77 13.00 -21.12
N SER A 263 8.53 14.00 -21.58
CA SER A 263 9.97 13.83 -21.83
C SER A 263 10.74 13.61 -20.53
N SER A 264 10.40 14.30 -19.43
CA SER A 264 11.06 14.16 -18.14
C SER A 264 10.94 12.75 -17.53
N ILE A 265 9.82 12.06 -17.78
CA ILE A 265 9.57 10.72 -17.24
C ILE A 265 9.95 9.58 -18.19
N SER A 266 10.46 9.91 -19.37
CA SER A 266 10.78 8.95 -20.43
C SER A 266 11.93 7.98 -20.07
N SER A 267 12.76 8.33 -19.09
CA SER A 267 13.86 7.50 -18.58
C SER A 267 13.40 6.41 -17.59
N ASP A 268 12.24 6.57 -16.96
CA ASP A 268 11.71 5.65 -15.94
C ASP A 268 10.33 5.08 -16.32
N ARG A 269 10.17 4.73 -17.61
CA ARG A 269 8.93 4.15 -18.14
C ARG A 269 8.55 2.83 -17.48
N GLY A 270 9.54 2.04 -17.03
CA GLY A 270 9.34 0.70 -16.49
C GLY A 270 8.32 0.68 -15.35
N ALA A 271 8.47 1.59 -14.37
CA ALA A 271 7.57 1.67 -13.22
C ALA A 271 6.15 2.13 -13.60
N PHE A 272 6.00 3.02 -14.57
CA PHE A 272 4.67 3.39 -15.08
C PHE A 272 3.98 2.22 -15.79
N LEU A 273 4.71 1.47 -16.62
CA LEU A 273 4.16 0.31 -17.33
C LEU A 273 3.72 -0.79 -16.37
N GLU A 274 4.52 -1.07 -15.32
CA GLU A 274 4.13 -1.95 -14.22
C GLU A 274 2.88 -1.43 -13.51
N GLY A 275 2.83 -0.12 -13.24
CA GLY A 275 1.68 0.53 -12.61
C GLY A 275 0.41 0.40 -13.44
N PHE A 276 0.46 0.58 -14.76
CA PHE A 276 -0.70 0.40 -15.63
C PHE A 276 -1.16 -1.05 -15.72
N GLU A 277 -0.23 -2.00 -15.64
CA GLU A 277 -0.55 -3.43 -15.58
C GLU A 277 -1.31 -3.75 -14.28
N LEU A 278 -0.80 -3.30 -13.13
CA LEU A 278 -1.48 -3.45 -11.83
C LEU A 278 -2.84 -2.73 -11.80
N LEU A 279 -2.94 -1.59 -12.47
CA LEU A 279 -4.21 -0.85 -12.59
C LEU A 279 -5.23 -1.64 -13.42
N GLY A 280 -4.77 -2.48 -14.34
CA GLY A 280 -5.57 -3.30 -15.25
C GLY A 280 -6.22 -2.49 -16.37
N SER A 281 -5.53 -1.47 -16.90
CA SER A 281 -6.06 -0.60 -17.97
C SER A 281 -5.15 -0.61 -19.20
N ARG A 282 -5.39 -1.56 -20.12
CA ARG A 282 -4.65 -1.66 -21.40
C ARG A 282 -4.76 -0.38 -22.23
N LYS A 283 -5.93 0.27 -22.22
CA LYS A 283 -6.14 1.54 -22.93
C LYS A 283 -5.18 2.63 -22.41
N ALA A 284 -5.13 2.82 -21.09
CA ALA A 284 -4.26 3.84 -20.50
C ALA A 284 -2.77 3.52 -20.69
N LYS A 285 -2.40 2.23 -20.61
CA LYS A 285 -1.03 1.76 -20.93
C LYS A 285 -0.62 2.11 -22.36
N ASN A 286 -1.49 1.86 -23.33
CA ASN A 286 -1.21 2.13 -24.74
C ASN A 286 -1.10 3.62 -25.04
N ILE A 287 -1.98 4.43 -24.45
CA ILE A 287 -1.90 5.89 -24.53
C ILE A 287 -0.58 6.39 -23.93
N PHE A 288 -0.20 5.89 -22.75
CA PHE A 288 1.07 6.26 -22.12
C PHE A 288 2.29 5.94 -22.99
N LEU A 289 2.30 4.76 -23.62
CA LEU A 289 3.35 4.40 -24.57
C LEU A 289 3.41 5.40 -25.73
N LEU A 290 2.26 5.76 -26.30
CA LEU A 290 2.17 6.73 -27.39
C LEU A 290 2.66 8.13 -26.98
N CYS A 291 2.27 8.62 -25.81
CA CYS A 291 2.68 9.93 -25.29
C CYS A 291 4.17 10.00 -24.91
N THR A 292 4.80 8.86 -24.62
CA THR A 292 6.21 8.83 -24.21
C THR A 292 7.15 8.44 -25.34
N SER A 293 6.68 7.80 -26.43
CA SER A 293 7.51 7.46 -27.59
C SER A 293 8.21 8.69 -28.18
N THR A 294 9.52 8.60 -28.38
CA THR A 294 10.29 9.62 -29.08
C THR A 294 9.91 9.62 -30.56
N SER A 295 9.79 10.81 -31.15
CA SER A 295 9.27 11.09 -32.49
C SER A 295 10.14 10.61 -33.66
N SER A 296 10.75 9.42 -33.60
CA SER A 296 11.56 8.86 -34.69
C SER A 296 10.87 7.75 -35.50
N ASP A 297 9.81 7.10 -34.98
CA ASP A 297 9.30 5.85 -35.58
C ASP A 297 7.83 5.87 -36.04
N VAL A 298 7.18 7.02 -36.22
CA VAL A 298 5.81 7.05 -36.75
C VAL A 298 5.66 8.08 -37.87
N SER A 299 5.98 7.65 -39.09
CA SER A 299 5.37 8.22 -40.29
C SER A 299 3.89 7.83 -40.31
N GLY A 300 3.02 8.82 -40.07
CA GLY A 300 1.60 8.74 -40.41
C GLY A 300 0.66 8.20 -39.33
N SER A 301 0.39 8.98 -38.28
CA SER A 301 -0.98 9.22 -37.85
C SER A 301 -1.08 10.51 -37.03
N SER A 302 -1.76 11.50 -37.60
CA SER A 302 -2.11 12.77 -36.96
C SER A 302 -3.24 12.55 -35.95
N LEU A 303 -2.96 11.83 -34.87
CA LEU A 303 -3.77 11.87 -33.66
C LEU A 303 -3.13 12.92 -32.74
N ASP A 304 -3.78 14.07 -32.59
CA ASP A 304 -3.51 15.06 -31.56
C ASP A 304 -3.44 14.35 -30.19
N THR A 305 -2.26 13.90 -29.80
CA THR A 305 -2.01 13.22 -28.52
C THR A 305 -1.65 14.25 -27.47
N ASN A 306 -2.44 15.33 -27.42
CA ASN A 306 -2.41 16.34 -26.35
C ASN A 306 -3.19 15.84 -25.11
N GLU A 307 -3.04 14.56 -24.76
CA GLU A 307 -3.71 14.00 -23.59
C GLU A 307 -3.03 14.54 -22.32
N GLU A 308 -3.82 15.26 -21.53
CA GLU A 308 -3.33 15.89 -20.30
C GLU A 308 -2.81 14.81 -19.33
N PRO A 309 -1.58 14.93 -18.78
CA PRO A 309 -1.01 13.87 -17.95
C PRO A 309 -1.82 13.58 -16.69
N THR A 310 -2.50 14.59 -16.14
CA THR A 310 -3.45 14.47 -15.04
C THR A 310 -4.64 13.57 -15.39
N SER A 311 -5.17 13.67 -16.62
CA SER A 311 -6.26 12.84 -17.12
C SER A 311 -5.85 11.37 -17.26
N LEU A 312 -4.61 11.13 -17.69
CA LEU A 312 -4.11 9.77 -17.85
C LEU A 312 -3.70 9.12 -16.53
N LEU A 313 -2.97 9.83 -15.68
CA LEU A 313 -2.38 9.29 -14.46
C LEU A 313 -3.32 9.40 -13.26
N VAL A 314 -3.66 10.63 -12.86
CA VAL A 314 -4.46 10.90 -11.64
C VAL A 314 -5.91 10.45 -11.82
N SER A 315 -6.56 10.86 -12.90
CA SER A 315 -7.96 10.49 -13.15
C SER A 315 -8.15 8.99 -13.34
N SER A 316 -7.15 8.25 -13.84
CA SER A 316 -7.22 6.79 -13.92
C SER A 316 -7.21 6.11 -12.55
N ILE A 317 -6.42 6.63 -11.60
CA ILE A 317 -6.40 6.18 -10.20
C ILE A 317 -7.76 6.45 -9.56
N LEU A 318 -8.29 7.69 -9.66
CA LEU A 318 -9.60 8.06 -9.09
C LEU A 318 -10.75 7.23 -9.68
N LYS A 319 -10.74 7.00 -11.01
CA LYS A 319 -11.70 6.11 -11.68
C LYS A 319 -11.59 4.66 -11.19
N LYS A 320 -10.39 4.18 -10.84
CA LYS A 320 -10.20 2.84 -10.27
C LYS A 320 -10.73 2.78 -8.85
N MET A 321 -10.47 3.77 -8.01
CA MET A 321 -11.02 3.89 -6.67
C MET A 321 -12.55 3.85 -6.68
N GLY A 322 -13.19 4.65 -7.54
CA GLY A 322 -14.64 4.64 -7.70
C GLY A 322 -15.17 3.26 -8.13
N ARG A 323 -14.43 2.52 -8.97
CA ARG A 323 -14.77 1.13 -9.33
C ARG A 323 -14.63 0.17 -8.14
N ILE A 324 -13.59 0.32 -7.32
CA ILE A 324 -13.39 -0.49 -6.10
C ILE A 324 -14.58 -0.28 -5.14
N ALA A 325 -14.98 0.96 -4.89
CA ALA A 325 -16.14 1.28 -4.05
C ALA A 325 -17.43 0.61 -4.57
N MET A 326 -17.63 0.52 -5.89
CA MET A 326 -18.81 -0.17 -6.43
C MET A 326 -18.73 -1.70 -6.29
N GLN A 327 -17.54 -2.28 -6.23
CA GLN A 327 -17.33 -3.74 -6.26
C GLN A 327 -17.15 -4.41 -4.89
N MET A 328 -16.60 -3.69 -3.89
CA MET A 328 -16.13 -4.29 -2.62
C MET A 328 -17.10 -4.10 -1.45
N GLN A 329 -16.77 -4.61 -0.26
CA GLN A 329 -17.63 -4.48 0.93
C GLN A 329 -17.49 -3.10 1.58
N ASP A 330 -18.30 -2.85 2.60
CA ASP A 330 -18.44 -1.55 3.26
C ASP A 330 -17.11 -0.99 3.78
N THR A 331 -16.23 -1.83 4.35
CA THR A 331 -14.89 -1.41 4.81
C THR A 331 -14.07 -0.76 3.70
N GLN A 332 -14.00 -1.39 2.53
CA GLN A 332 -13.26 -0.84 1.40
C GLN A 332 -13.93 0.42 0.84
N ILE A 333 -15.27 0.50 0.86
CA ILE A 333 -15.99 1.71 0.45
C ILE A 333 -15.63 2.88 1.38
N LYS A 334 -15.62 2.64 2.70
CA LYS A 334 -15.23 3.65 3.71
C LYS A 334 -13.83 4.18 3.43
N ASN A 335 -12.87 3.28 3.20
CA ASN A 335 -11.49 3.68 2.91
C ASN A 335 -11.38 4.49 1.60
N VAL A 336 -12.08 4.09 0.53
CA VAL A 336 -12.11 4.88 -0.73
C VAL A 336 -12.67 6.28 -0.49
N PHE A 337 -13.77 6.41 0.27
CA PHE A 337 -14.37 7.72 0.54
C PHE A 337 -13.52 8.58 1.46
N ASN A 338 -12.81 7.98 2.41
CA ASN A 338 -11.79 8.67 3.20
C ASN A 338 -10.63 9.17 2.33
N CYS A 339 -10.16 8.36 1.36
CA CYS A 339 -9.19 8.84 0.37
C CYS A 339 -9.72 10.02 -0.43
N PHE A 340 -10.97 9.98 -0.92
CA PHE A 340 -11.56 11.10 -1.66
C PHE A 340 -11.63 12.37 -0.83
N ASN A 341 -12.01 12.25 0.45
CA ASN A 341 -12.02 13.37 1.38
C ASN A 341 -10.62 13.96 1.57
N MET A 342 -9.61 13.12 1.82
CA MET A 342 -8.23 13.59 2.00
C MET A 342 -7.64 14.20 0.73
N ILE A 343 -7.86 13.57 -0.42
CA ILE A 343 -7.36 14.05 -1.72
C ILE A 343 -7.97 15.41 -2.05
N SER A 344 -9.29 15.56 -1.96
CA SER A 344 -9.94 16.84 -2.26
C SER A 344 -9.47 17.95 -1.30
N SER A 345 -9.40 17.65 0.00
CA SER A 345 -8.91 18.63 0.99
C SER A 345 -7.47 19.07 0.72
N ALA A 346 -6.59 18.14 0.31
CA ALA A 346 -5.19 18.42 0.07
C ALA A 346 -4.92 19.09 -1.29
N LEU A 347 -5.75 18.85 -2.30
CA LEU A 347 -5.62 19.48 -3.61
C LEU A 347 -6.10 20.93 -3.62
N GLY A 348 -7.03 21.30 -2.75
CA GLY A 348 -7.64 22.63 -2.76
C GLY A 348 -8.84 22.74 -3.73
N PRO A 349 -9.48 23.91 -3.83
CA PRO A 349 -10.78 24.07 -4.48
C PRO A 349 -10.75 23.88 -6.01
N ASP A 350 -9.80 24.50 -6.71
CA ASP A 350 -9.78 24.51 -8.18
C ASP A 350 -9.36 23.16 -8.76
N GLU A 351 -8.35 22.53 -8.16
CA GLU A 351 -7.87 21.21 -8.49
C GLU A 351 -8.92 20.14 -8.14
N SER A 352 -9.62 20.30 -7.00
CA SER A 352 -10.73 19.41 -6.65
C SER A 352 -11.90 19.50 -7.64
N LEU A 353 -12.20 20.71 -8.14
CA LEU A 353 -13.22 20.91 -9.17
C LEU A 353 -12.88 20.12 -10.44
N THR A 354 -11.60 20.12 -10.85
CA THR A 354 -11.10 19.36 -12.02
C THR A 354 -11.43 17.87 -11.92
N TYR A 355 -11.40 17.30 -10.72
CA TYR A 355 -11.67 15.88 -10.47
C TYR A 355 -13.08 15.58 -9.94
N ALA A 356 -13.92 16.62 -9.77
CA ALA A 356 -15.20 16.50 -9.05
C ALA A 356 -16.12 15.44 -9.67
N ASP A 357 -16.15 15.31 -11.00
CA ASP A 357 -16.91 14.25 -11.69
C ASP A 357 -16.50 12.83 -11.25
N HIS A 358 -15.20 12.60 -11.07
CA HIS A 358 -14.65 11.30 -10.69
C HIS A 358 -14.89 10.98 -9.21
N LEU A 359 -14.83 12.01 -8.35
CA LEU A 359 -15.09 11.90 -6.91
C LEU A 359 -16.60 11.74 -6.63
N LEU A 360 -17.45 12.57 -7.26
CA LEU A 360 -18.89 12.61 -7.01
C LEU A 360 -19.65 11.42 -7.56
N ALA A 361 -19.28 10.89 -8.73
CA ALA A 361 -20.01 9.76 -9.32
C ALA A 361 -20.17 8.54 -8.39
N PRO A 362 -19.14 8.03 -7.69
CA PRO A 362 -19.31 6.94 -6.72
C PRO A 362 -20.02 7.38 -5.44
N LEU A 363 -19.78 8.60 -4.94
CA LEU A 363 -20.46 9.14 -3.75
C LEU A 363 -21.97 9.25 -3.97
N TYR A 364 -22.38 9.83 -5.11
CA TYR A 364 -23.78 9.93 -5.56
C TYR A 364 -24.43 8.55 -5.63
N LYS A 365 -23.76 7.57 -6.26
CA LYS A 365 -24.33 6.21 -6.38
C LYS A 365 -24.58 5.55 -5.03
N VAL A 366 -23.70 5.75 -4.05
CA VAL A 366 -23.88 5.13 -2.74
C VAL A 366 -24.96 5.85 -1.93
N SER A 367 -24.90 7.18 -1.86
CA SER A 367 -25.90 8.00 -1.15
C SER A 367 -27.32 7.77 -1.66
N GLU A 368 -27.52 7.69 -2.97
CA GLU A 368 -28.83 7.47 -3.61
C GLU A 368 -29.23 5.98 -3.73
N GLY A 369 -28.43 5.05 -3.21
CA GLY A 369 -28.73 3.61 -3.29
C GLY A 369 -28.59 3.00 -4.70
N PHE A 370 -27.95 3.69 -5.65
CA PHE A 370 -27.64 3.18 -6.99
C PHE A 370 -26.32 2.38 -7.08
N ALA A 371 -25.75 1.97 -5.95
CA ALA A 371 -24.54 1.16 -5.89
C ALA A 371 -24.71 -0.26 -6.47
N GLY A 372 -25.96 -0.71 -6.68
CA GLY A 372 -26.27 -2.04 -7.23
C GLY A 372 -26.05 -3.19 -6.23
N LYS A 373 -25.87 -2.86 -4.95
CA LYS A 373 -25.73 -3.77 -3.82
C LYS A 373 -26.28 -3.12 -2.56
N VAL A 374 -26.52 -3.91 -1.52
CA VAL A 374 -26.85 -3.40 -0.19
C VAL A 374 -25.60 -2.77 0.41
N VAL A 375 -25.73 -1.55 0.91
CA VAL A 375 -24.68 -0.77 1.56
C VAL A 375 -25.25 -0.28 2.89
N SER A 376 -24.49 -0.39 3.99
CA SER A 376 -24.95 0.07 5.31
C SER A 376 -25.21 1.57 5.35
N ASP A 377 -26.05 2.00 6.30
CA ASP A 377 -26.39 3.41 6.46
C ASP A 377 -25.19 4.25 6.91
N GLU A 378 -24.25 3.67 7.67
CA GLU A 378 -22.97 4.33 8.02
C GLU A 378 -22.18 4.75 6.78
N VAL A 379 -22.12 3.89 5.76
CA VAL A 379 -21.39 4.18 4.52
C VAL A 379 -22.13 5.22 3.68
N LYS A 380 -23.46 5.23 3.70
CA LYS A 380 -24.26 6.29 3.05
C LYS A 380 -24.07 7.64 3.72
N GLN A 381 -24.07 7.67 5.06
CA GLN A 381 -23.80 8.87 5.84
C GLN A 381 -22.39 9.40 5.56
N LEU A 382 -21.38 8.52 5.51
CA LEU A 382 -20.03 8.92 5.10
C LEU A 382 -20.03 9.51 3.69
N ALA A 383 -20.72 8.87 2.73
CA ALA A 383 -20.80 9.39 1.36
C ALA A 383 -21.43 10.80 1.29
N GLN A 384 -22.48 11.05 2.07
CA GLN A 384 -23.12 12.37 2.18
C GLN A 384 -22.21 13.38 2.87
N GLY A 385 -21.51 12.98 3.94
CA GLY A 385 -20.55 13.83 4.64
C GLY A 385 -19.40 14.28 3.72
N VAL A 386 -18.85 13.37 2.91
CA VAL A 386 -17.80 13.70 1.93
C VAL A 386 -18.34 14.59 0.80
N GLN A 387 -19.59 14.38 0.35
CA GLN A 387 -20.23 15.29 -0.63
C GLN A 387 -20.39 16.71 -0.08
N ASN A 388 -20.84 16.84 1.17
CA ASN A 388 -21.00 18.16 1.81
C ASN A 388 -19.65 18.86 1.94
N LYS A 389 -18.62 18.17 2.40
CA LYS A 389 -17.26 18.74 2.46
C LYS A 389 -16.75 19.17 1.08
N LEU A 390 -17.00 18.35 0.05
CA LEU A 390 -16.60 18.70 -1.32
C LEU A 390 -17.39 19.91 -1.84
N ARG A 391 -18.69 20.02 -1.55
CA ARG A 391 -19.53 21.18 -1.88
C ARG A 391 -19.00 22.45 -1.20
N ASP A 392 -18.71 22.35 0.08
CA ASP A 392 -18.25 23.48 0.88
C ASP A 392 -16.85 23.94 0.41
N LEU A 393 -16.02 23.01 -0.07
CA LEU A 393 -14.70 23.28 -0.66
C LEU A 393 -14.77 23.98 -2.03
N ILE A 394 -15.54 23.45 -2.98
CA ILE A 394 -15.54 23.95 -4.38
C ILE A 394 -16.60 25.04 -4.63
N GLY A 395 -17.45 25.31 -3.65
CA GLY A 395 -18.58 26.23 -3.75
C GLY A 395 -19.87 25.57 -4.22
N SER A 396 -21.00 26.04 -3.68
CA SER A 396 -22.32 25.42 -3.89
C SER A 396 -22.79 25.46 -5.35
N GLU A 397 -22.54 26.56 -6.06
CA GLU A 397 -22.98 26.73 -7.46
C GLU A 397 -22.29 25.71 -8.38
N LYS A 398 -20.96 25.72 -8.39
CA LYS A 398 -20.13 24.77 -9.14
C LYS A 398 -20.43 23.32 -8.77
N PHE A 399 -20.62 23.04 -7.48
CA PHE A 399 -21.01 21.70 -7.02
C PHE A 399 -22.34 21.25 -7.64
N VAL A 400 -23.37 22.10 -7.64
CA VAL A 400 -24.69 21.75 -8.20
C VAL A 400 -24.60 21.46 -9.69
N GLU A 401 -23.79 22.20 -10.44
CA GLU A 401 -23.54 21.97 -11.86
C GLU A 401 -22.93 20.58 -12.10
N VAL A 402 -21.83 20.26 -11.40
CA VAL A 402 -21.16 18.95 -11.51
C VAL A 402 -22.11 17.84 -11.05
N TYR A 403 -22.81 18.03 -9.94
CA TYR A 403 -23.77 17.06 -9.42
C TYR A 403 -24.89 16.76 -10.43
N LYS A 404 -25.42 17.81 -11.08
CA LYS A 404 -26.42 17.68 -12.16
C LYS A 404 -25.83 16.94 -13.37
N SER A 405 -24.61 17.28 -13.78
CA SER A 405 -23.89 16.60 -14.87
C SER A 405 -23.74 15.09 -14.59
N VAL A 406 -23.24 14.73 -13.40
CA VAL A 406 -23.10 13.35 -12.93
C VAL A 406 -24.46 12.63 -12.93
N ARG A 407 -25.50 13.25 -12.36
CA ARG A 407 -26.86 12.68 -12.30
C ARG A 407 -27.40 12.40 -13.70
N MET A 408 -27.29 13.37 -14.61
CA MET A 408 -27.76 13.25 -15.99
C MET A 408 -26.98 12.20 -16.77
N GLY A 409 -25.66 12.19 -16.67
CA GLY A 409 -24.81 11.18 -17.32
C GLY A 409 -25.09 9.76 -16.82
N LEU A 410 -25.35 9.59 -15.52
CA LEU A 410 -25.75 8.30 -14.96
C LEU A 410 -27.15 7.86 -15.40
N LYS A 411 -28.11 8.80 -15.47
CA LYS A 411 -29.45 8.56 -16.01
C LYS A 411 -29.38 8.11 -17.47
N GLN A 412 -28.66 8.84 -18.31
CA GLN A 412 -28.45 8.50 -19.72
C GLN A 412 -27.81 7.12 -19.89
N LYS A 413 -26.76 6.80 -19.13
CA LYS A 413 -26.15 5.45 -19.14
C LYS A 413 -27.11 4.36 -18.68
N ARG A 414 -28.04 4.65 -17.78
CA ARG A 414 -29.06 3.70 -17.33
C ARG A 414 -30.13 3.50 -18.40
N ASP A 415 -30.60 4.58 -18.99
CA ASP A 415 -31.68 4.55 -19.99
C ASP A 415 -31.17 3.94 -21.31
N GLY A 416 -29.94 4.25 -21.73
CA GLY A 416 -29.27 3.57 -22.83
C GLY A 416 -29.10 2.06 -22.60
N ARG A 417 -28.76 1.64 -21.37
CA ARG A 417 -28.75 0.20 -21.02
C ARG A 417 -30.14 -0.44 -21.09
N LYS A 418 -31.21 0.29 -20.75
CA LYS A 418 -32.59 -0.21 -20.90
C LYS A 418 -32.99 -0.31 -22.38
N GLN A 419 -32.66 0.70 -23.18
CA GLN A 419 -32.94 0.73 -24.61
C GLN A 419 -32.21 -0.38 -25.36
N ALA A 420 -30.90 -0.56 -25.10
CA ALA A 420 -30.13 -1.66 -25.67
C ALA A 420 -30.73 -3.04 -25.32
N GLN A 421 -31.26 -3.19 -24.10
CA GLN A 421 -31.95 -4.42 -23.71
C GLN A 421 -33.28 -4.62 -24.42
N LYS A 422 -34.05 -3.55 -24.68
CA LYS A 422 -35.27 -3.61 -25.50
C LYS A 422 -34.95 -4.00 -26.95
N ILE A 423 -33.89 -3.44 -27.51
CA ILE A 423 -33.42 -3.79 -28.87
C ILE A 423 -33.00 -5.26 -28.92
N VAL A 424 -32.17 -5.73 -27.99
CA VAL A 424 -31.78 -7.16 -27.93
C VAL A 424 -33.01 -8.06 -27.76
N ALA A 425 -34.00 -7.65 -26.96
CA ALA A 425 -35.24 -8.42 -26.82
C ALA A 425 -36.04 -8.55 -28.12
N ALA A 426 -35.96 -7.55 -29.00
CA ALA A 426 -36.63 -7.54 -30.29
C ALA A 426 -35.82 -8.25 -31.39
N VAL A 427 -34.50 -8.04 -31.43
CA VAL A 427 -33.59 -8.55 -32.49
C VAL A 427 -33.13 -9.98 -32.21
N ASP A 428 -32.99 -10.37 -30.94
CA ASP A 428 -32.51 -11.69 -30.53
C ASP A 428 -33.26 -12.19 -29.25
N PRO A 429 -34.51 -12.68 -29.43
CA PRO A 429 -35.35 -13.13 -28.34
C PRO A 429 -34.74 -14.29 -27.53
N GLU A 430 -34.01 -15.18 -28.19
CA GLU A 430 -33.38 -16.35 -27.56
C GLU A 430 -32.28 -15.93 -26.58
N ARG A 431 -31.42 -14.98 -26.97
CA ARG A 431 -30.38 -14.42 -26.08
C ARG A 431 -30.98 -13.66 -24.91
N ASN A 432 -32.09 -12.94 -25.12
CA ASN A 432 -32.81 -12.29 -24.03
C ASN A 432 -33.43 -13.30 -23.06
N ALA A 433 -34.02 -14.39 -23.57
CA ALA A 433 -34.57 -15.48 -22.76
C ALA A 433 -33.48 -16.17 -21.92
N LYS A 434 -32.34 -16.53 -22.52
CA LYS A 434 -31.17 -17.09 -21.83
C LYS A 434 -30.68 -16.17 -20.71
N ARG A 435 -30.64 -14.86 -20.93
CA ARG A 435 -30.29 -13.87 -19.90
C ARG A 435 -31.32 -13.85 -18.76
N LYS A 436 -32.62 -13.83 -19.05
CA LYS A 436 -33.69 -13.88 -18.04
C LYS A 436 -33.60 -15.15 -17.19
N GLN A 437 -33.36 -16.31 -17.82
CA GLN A 437 -33.13 -17.58 -17.13
C GLN A 437 -31.92 -17.50 -16.19
N ARG A 438 -30.79 -16.94 -16.63
CA ARG A 438 -29.59 -16.72 -15.78
C ARG A 438 -29.88 -15.82 -14.57
N MET A 439 -30.65 -14.74 -14.78
CA MET A 439 -31.02 -13.85 -13.67
C MET A 439 -31.97 -14.52 -12.68
N ALA A 440 -32.97 -15.27 -13.17
CA ALA A 440 -33.88 -16.05 -12.33
C ALA A 440 -33.11 -17.11 -11.52
N ALA A 441 -32.13 -17.79 -12.13
CA ALA A 441 -31.27 -18.75 -11.44
C ALA A 441 -30.48 -18.08 -10.30
N LYS A 442 -29.83 -16.94 -10.55
CA LYS A 442 -29.14 -16.15 -9.51
C LYS A 442 -30.08 -15.73 -8.38
N HIS A 443 -31.30 -15.31 -8.70
CA HIS A 443 -32.27 -14.91 -7.67
C HIS A 443 -32.74 -16.10 -6.81
N ARG A 444 -32.97 -17.27 -7.44
CA ARG A 444 -33.30 -18.51 -6.72
C ARG A 444 -32.15 -18.91 -5.78
N GLU A 445 -30.92 -18.84 -6.26
CA GLU A 445 -29.73 -19.16 -5.46
C GLU A 445 -29.54 -18.19 -4.29
N HIS A 446 -29.69 -16.88 -4.53
CA HIS A 446 -29.65 -15.88 -3.46
C HIS A 446 -30.75 -16.11 -2.40
N LYS A 447 -31.98 -16.42 -2.82
CA LYS A 447 -33.08 -16.77 -1.90
C LYS A 447 -32.76 -18.03 -1.09
N ARG A 448 -32.18 -19.06 -1.71
CA ARG A 448 -31.71 -20.28 -1.00
C ARG A 448 -30.64 -19.96 0.05
N ARG A 449 -29.61 -19.16 -0.31
CA ARG A 449 -28.57 -18.71 0.63
C ARG A 449 -29.15 -17.93 1.81
N LYS A 450 -30.11 -17.03 1.56
CA LYS A 450 -30.80 -16.27 2.61
C LYS A 450 -31.60 -17.17 3.56
N ILE A 451 -32.33 -18.15 3.04
CA ILE A 451 -33.09 -19.12 3.84
C ILE A 451 -32.13 -19.99 4.67
N MET A 452 -31.04 -20.49 4.09
CA MET A 452 -30.02 -21.25 4.83
C MET A 452 -29.40 -20.42 5.96
N ALA A 453 -29.01 -19.17 5.69
CA ALA A 453 -28.46 -18.27 6.72
C ALA A 453 -29.45 -18.02 7.87
N MET A 454 -30.74 -17.83 7.56
CA MET A 454 -31.80 -17.68 8.57
C MET A 454 -32.04 -18.97 9.38
N LYS A 455 -31.94 -20.14 8.75
CA LYS A 455 -32.04 -21.43 9.44
C LYS A 455 -30.85 -21.65 10.38
N ILE A 456 -29.63 -21.44 9.91
CA ILE A 456 -28.41 -21.58 10.72
C ILE A 456 -28.42 -20.63 11.93
N GLY A 457 -28.85 -19.37 11.74
CA GLY A 457 -28.99 -18.41 12.85
C GLY A 457 -30.11 -18.73 13.85
N ARG A 458 -31.04 -19.64 13.53
CA ARG A 458 -32.02 -20.20 14.47
C ARG A 458 -31.52 -21.42 15.22
N TRP A 459 -30.55 -22.16 14.66
CA TRP A 459 -29.96 -23.35 15.31
C TRP A 459 -28.79 -23.00 16.25
N MET A 460 -28.24 -21.79 16.13
CA MET A 460 -27.18 -21.26 17.02
C MET A 460 -27.70 -20.37 18.16
N ARG A 461 -29.02 -20.20 18.29
CA ARG A 461 -29.66 -19.67 19.51
C ARG A 461 -30.32 -20.82 20.23
#